data_AF-A0A382HN50-F1
#
_entry.id   AF-A0A382HN50-F1
#
_cell.length_a   1.000
_cell.length_b   1.000
_cell.length_c   1.000
_cell.angle_alpha   90.00
_cell.angle_beta   90.00
_cell.angle_gamma   90.00
#
_symmetry.space_group_name_H-M   'P 1'
#
loop_
_entity.id
_entity.type
_entity.pdbx_description
1 polymer ?
#
loop_
_entity_poly.entity_id
_entity_poly.type
_entity_poly.pdbx_seq_one_letter_code
_entity_poly.pdbx_strand_id
1 'polypeptide(L)'
;MNTLTEETLDYKVADITLAEFGRKEIAIAEHEMPGLMATREKYGPSKPLAGVKVMGSLHMTIQTAVLIETLVELGADVRWCSCNIFSTQDHAAAAIAAEGVPVFAWKGETLEEYWDCTMSALTWPDGSGPHQIVDDGGDATLLIHKGVELENGSDWVNSESGSEEEQVIKNLLIRFH
;
A
#
# COMPACT_ATOMS: atom_id res chain seq x y z
N MET A 1 -21.74 -16.13 26.11
CA MET A 1 -21.84 -16.07 24.63
C MET A 1 -20.74 -15.15 24.17
N ASN A 2 -19.63 -15.70 23.67
CA ASN A 2 -18.58 -14.91 23.05
C ASN A 2 -18.99 -14.70 21.59
N THR A 3 -19.44 -13.51 21.25
CA THR A 3 -19.48 -13.03 19.87
C THR A 3 -18.04 -12.89 19.41
N LEU A 4 -17.58 -13.85 18.61
CA LEU A 4 -16.41 -13.68 17.77
C LEU A 4 -16.73 -12.51 16.83
N THR A 5 -16.12 -11.35 17.07
CA THR A 5 -16.07 -10.30 16.07
C THR A 5 -15.23 -10.84 14.93
N GLU A 6 -15.84 -11.11 13.78
CA GLU A 6 -15.09 -11.31 12.54
C GLU A 6 -14.26 -10.03 12.36
N GLU A 7 -12.94 -10.15 12.53
CA GLU A 7 -12.02 -9.09 12.12
C GLU A 7 -12.15 -8.98 10.60
N THR A 8 -12.93 -8.01 10.15
CA THR A 8 -12.96 -7.63 8.73
C THR A 8 -11.59 -7.09 8.40
N LEU A 9 -10.80 -7.90 7.69
CA LEU A 9 -9.49 -7.51 7.19
C LEU A 9 -9.63 -6.26 6.29
N ASP A 10 -8.86 -5.23 6.60
CA ASP A 10 -8.89 -3.93 5.93
C ASP A 10 -8.05 -3.98 4.63
N TYR A 11 -8.62 -4.55 3.57
CA TYR A 11 -7.99 -4.63 2.25
C TYR A 11 -9.01 -4.42 1.12
N LYS A 12 -8.50 -4.11 -0.08
CA LYS A 12 -9.27 -4.10 -1.33
C LYS A 12 -8.40 -4.68 -2.46
N VAL A 13 -8.68 -5.93 -2.84
CA VAL A 13 -7.98 -6.69 -3.88
C VAL A 13 -8.98 -7.30 -4.85
N ALA A 14 -8.54 -7.73 -6.03
CA ALA A 14 -9.43 -8.28 -7.07
C ALA A 14 -10.17 -9.54 -6.61
N ASP A 15 -9.44 -10.50 -6.05
CA ASP A 15 -9.97 -11.81 -5.66
C ASP A 15 -9.07 -12.44 -4.58
N ILE A 16 -9.57 -12.50 -3.35
CA ILE A 16 -8.82 -13.07 -2.21
C ILE A 16 -8.58 -14.58 -2.36
N THR A 17 -9.36 -15.28 -3.19
CA THR A 17 -9.20 -16.74 -3.39
C THR A 17 -7.91 -17.10 -4.13
N LEU A 18 -7.23 -16.12 -4.73
CA LEU A 18 -5.94 -16.28 -5.38
C LEU A 18 -4.75 -16.40 -4.40
N ALA A 19 -4.98 -16.22 -3.10
CA ALA A 19 -3.93 -16.20 -2.08
C ALA A 19 -3.05 -17.45 -2.07
N GLU A 20 -3.63 -18.66 -2.22
CA GLU A 20 -2.84 -19.90 -2.23
C GLU A 20 -1.88 -19.96 -3.43
N PHE A 21 -2.30 -19.45 -4.58
CA PHE A 21 -1.44 -19.37 -5.76
C PHE A 21 -0.31 -18.35 -5.55
N GLY A 22 -0.64 -17.16 -5.06
CA GLY A 22 0.37 -16.14 -4.76
C GLY A 22 1.39 -16.60 -3.74
N ARG A 23 0.97 -17.31 -2.69
CA ARG A 23 1.86 -17.89 -1.67
C ARG A 23 2.88 -18.86 -2.28
N LYS A 24 2.48 -19.68 -3.25
CA LYS A 24 3.39 -20.59 -3.96
C LYS A 24 4.43 -19.84 -4.79
N GLU A 25 4.02 -18.78 -5.48
CA GLU A 25 4.96 -17.97 -6.27
C GLU A 25 5.90 -17.13 -5.38
N ILE A 26 5.41 -16.59 -4.26
CA ILE A 26 6.23 -15.90 -3.25
C ILE A 26 7.33 -16.83 -2.74
N ALA A 27 6.99 -18.07 -2.37
CA ALA A 27 7.98 -19.05 -1.89
C ALA A 27 9.07 -19.35 -2.94
N ILE A 28 8.72 -19.36 -4.22
CA ILE A 28 9.70 -19.50 -5.31
C ILE A 28 10.57 -18.24 -5.42
N ALA A 29 9.95 -17.06 -5.36
CA ALA A 29 10.66 -15.79 -5.47
C ALA A 29 11.64 -15.54 -4.33
N GLU A 30 11.36 -16.01 -3.11
CA GLU A 30 12.28 -15.92 -1.97
C GLU A 30 13.64 -16.58 -2.27
N HIS A 31 13.67 -17.68 -3.04
CA HIS A 31 14.91 -18.33 -3.45
C HIS A 31 15.74 -17.47 -4.42
N GLU A 32 15.10 -16.61 -5.21
CA GLU A 32 15.73 -15.70 -6.18
C GLU A 32 15.99 -14.30 -5.60
N MET A 33 15.64 -14.06 -4.34
CA MET A 33 15.82 -12.76 -3.65
C MET A 33 16.72 -12.88 -2.41
N PRO A 34 17.95 -13.40 -2.54
CA PRO A 34 18.82 -13.71 -1.41
C PRO A 34 19.18 -12.48 -0.56
N GLY A 35 19.20 -11.28 -1.14
CA GLY A 35 19.44 -10.04 -0.41
C GLY A 35 18.37 -9.73 0.64
N LEU A 36 17.09 -9.93 0.31
CA LEU A 36 16.00 -9.74 1.26
C LEU A 36 16.00 -10.84 2.31
N MET A 37 16.21 -12.09 1.92
CA MET A 37 16.26 -13.22 2.87
C MET A 37 17.41 -13.07 3.87
N ALA A 38 18.61 -12.68 3.42
CA ALA A 38 19.73 -12.39 4.31
C ALA A 38 19.46 -11.18 5.21
N THR A 39 18.69 -10.19 4.74
CA THR A 39 18.28 -9.03 5.56
C THR A 39 17.33 -9.46 6.67
N ARG A 40 16.35 -10.33 6.36
CA ARG A 40 15.45 -10.93 7.37
C ARG A 40 16.25 -11.70 8.41
N GLU A 41 17.17 -12.57 8.00
CA GLU A 41 18.00 -13.35 8.93
C GLU A 41 18.85 -12.44 9.84
N LYS A 42 19.49 -11.42 9.26
CA LYS A 42 20.39 -10.53 9.98
C LYS A 42 19.68 -9.63 10.99
N TYR A 43 18.53 -9.06 10.62
CA TYR A 43 17.89 -7.99 11.41
C TYR A 43 16.55 -8.39 12.04
N GLY A 44 15.95 -9.50 11.62
CA GLY A 44 14.70 -10.04 12.17
C GLY A 44 14.73 -10.17 13.70
N PRO A 45 15.78 -10.74 14.33
CA PRO A 45 15.85 -10.84 15.79
C PRO A 45 15.83 -9.49 16.52
N SER A 46 16.35 -8.43 15.90
CA SER A 46 16.40 -7.09 16.48
C SER A 46 15.14 -6.25 16.23
N LYS A 47 14.27 -6.69 15.32
CA LYS A 47 13.04 -6.00 14.88
C LYS A 47 13.23 -4.46 14.78
N PRO A 48 14.17 -3.97 13.94
CA PRO A 48 14.55 -2.55 13.92
C PRO A 48 13.41 -1.61 13.48
N LEU A 49 12.36 -2.13 12.85
CA LEU A 49 11.19 -1.37 12.43
C LEU A 49 10.00 -1.53 13.39
N ALA A 50 10.20 -2.11 14.58
CA ALA A 50 9.15 -2.25 15.58
C ALA A 50 8.48 -0.88 15.89
N GLY A 51 7.16 -0.81 15.66
CA GLY A 51 6.36 0.40 15.86
C GLY A 51 6.46 1.44 14.74
N VAL A 52 7.19 1.14 13.66
CA VAL A 52 7.26 2.00 12.48
C VAL A 52 6.09 1.66 11.55
N LYS A 53 5.24 2.65 11.27
CA LYS A 53 4.18 2.61 10.27
C LYS A 53 4.79 2.90 8.90
N VAL A 54 4.80 1.92 8.00
CA VAL A 54 5.38 2.03 6.66
C VAL A 54 4.27 1.93 5.62
N MET A 55 4.11 2.99 4.83
CA MET A 55 3.24 2.97 3.66
C MET A 55 4.08 2.70 2.41
N GLY A 56 3.62 1.80 1.55
CA GLY A 56 4.22 1.57 0.25
C GLY A 56 3.29 1.97 -0.90
N SER A 57 3.82 2.75 -1.85
CA SER A 57 3.25 2.98 -3.18
C SER A 57 4.27 2.50 -4.20
N LEU A 58 4.17 1.23 -4.56
CA LEU A 58 5.09 0.54 -5.46
C LEU A 58 4.33 -0.62 -6.09
N HIS A 59 4.59 -0.92 -7.37
CA HIS A 59 3.98 -2.03 -8.10
C HIS A 59 3.72 -3.27 -7.22
N MET A 60 2.44 -3.66 -7.06
CA MET A 60 2.05 -4.78 -6.22
C MET A 60 2.27 -6.13 -6.92
N THR A 61 3.52 -6.60 -6.95
CA THR A 61 3.95 -7.84 -7.60
C THR A 61 4.40 -8.90 -6.58
N ILE A 62 4.73 -10.11 -7.05
CA ILE A 62 5.35 -11.16 -6.23
C ILE A 62 6.68 -10.70 -5.62
N GLN A 63 7.48 -9.92 -6.33
CA GLN A 63 8.76 -9.42 -5.78
C GLN A 63 8.51 -8.40 -4.67
N THR A 64 7.50 -7.54 -4.83
CA THR A 64 7.08 -6.58 -3.81
C THR A 64 6.46 -7.28 -2.61
N ALA A 65 5.75 -8.39 -2.80
CA ALA A 65 5.26 -9.23 -1.70
C ALA A 65 6.42 -9.71 -0.79
N VAL A 66 7.56 -10.14 -1.36
CA VAL A 66 8.76 -10.50 -0.58
C VAL A 66 9.35 -9.28 0.16
N LEU A 67 9.32 -8.09 -0.45
CA LEU A 67 9.72 -6.85 0.22
C LEU A 67 8.79 -6.52 1.41
N ILE A 68 7.47 -6.58 1.21
CA ILE A 68 6.46 -6.32 2.25
C ILE A 68 6.69 -7.26 3.44
N GLU A 69 6.78 -8.56 3.19
CA GLU A 69 7.02 -9.55 4.24
C GLU A 69 8.38 -9.37 4.91
N THR A 70 9.38 -8.83 4.21
CA THR A 70 10.64 -8.43 4.84
C THR A 70 10.43 -7.29 5.81
N LEU A 71 9.69 -6.24 5.45
CA LEU A 71 9.41 -5.12 6.34
C LEU A 71 8.63 -5.57 7.59
N VAL A 72 7.61 -6.42 7.40
CA VAL A 72 6.86 -7.05 8.49
C VAL A 72 7.77 -7.91 9.37
N GLU A 73 8.64 -8.73 8.79
CA GLU A 73 9.62 -9.53 9.53
C GLU A 73 10.64 -8.65 10.29
N LEU A 74 10.89 -7.43 9.84
CA LEU A 74 11.70 -6.46 10.58
C LEU A 74 10.91 -5.67 11.64
N GLY A 75 9.61 -5.94 11.78
CA GLY A 75 8.73 -5.40 12.82
C GLY A 75 7.86 -4.21 12.39
N ALA A 76 7.84 -3.85 11.11
CA ALA A 76 7.03 -2.75 10.61
C ALA A 76 5.53 -3.09 10.63
N ASP A 77 4.71 -2.07 10.86
CA ASP A 77 3.27 -2.07 10.57
C ASP A 77 3.09 -1.52 9.16
N VAL A 78 2.61 -2.34 8.22
CA VAL A 78 2.71 -2.08 6.77
C VAL A 78 1.33 -1.92 6.15
N ARG A 79 1.17 -0.92 5.29
CA ARG A 79 0.01 -0.76 4.38
C ARG A 79 0.51 -0.50 2.97
N TRP A 80 -0.18 -1.02 1.96
CA TRP A 80 0.34 -0.98 0.58
C TRP A 80 -0.72 -0.65 -0.47
N CYS A 81 -0.32 0.12 -1.49
CA CYS A 81 -1.00 0.26 -2.77
C CYS A 81 -0.01 0.10 -3.94
N SER A 82 -0.54 -0.14 -5.14
CA SER A 82 0.27 -0.09 -6.37
C SER A 82 0.57 1.36 -6.74
N CYS A 83 1.64 1.62 -7.51
CA CYS A 83 1.93 2.92 -8.14
C CYS A 83 1.56 2.94 -9.65
N ASN A 84 0.88 1.90 -10.12
CA ASN A 84 0.38 1.85 -11.50
C ASN A 84 -0.85 0.94 -11.61
N ILE A 85 -1.86 1.41 -12.34
CA ILE A 85 -3.16 0.75 -12.52
C ILE A 85 -3.11 -0.63 -13.19
N PHE A 86 -2.02 -0.98 -13.89
CA PHE A 86 -1.90 -2.25 -14.61
C PHE A 86 -0.79 -3.18 -14.10
N SER A 87 0.01 -2.73 -13.13
CA SER A 87 1.17 -3.50 -12.66
C SER A 87 0.84 -4.57 -11.63
N THR A 88 -0.30 -4.45 -10.95
CA THR A 88 -0.68 -5.39 -9.90
C THR A 88 -0.75 -6.82 -10.43
N GLN A 89 -0.16 -7.74 -9.68
CA GLN A 89 -0.37 -9.16 -9.82
C GLN A 89 -1.37 -9.58 -8.74
N ASP A 90 -2.62 -9.83 -9.13
CA ASP A 90 -3.73 -9.99 -8.18
C ASP A 90 -3.53 -11.14 -7.18
N HIS A 91 -2.84 -12.20 -7.58
CA HIS A 91 -2.47 -13.30 -6.70
C HIS A 91 -1.42 -12.90 -5.66
N ALA A 92 -0.48 -12.01 -6.00
CA ALA A 92 0.46 -11.43 -5.02
C ALA A 92 -0.27 -10.55 -4.00
N ALA A 93 -1.16 -9.68 -4.49
CA ALA A 93 -1.99 -8.82 -3.63
C ALA A 93 -2.86 -9.64 -2.67
N ALA A 94 -3.54 -10.67 -3.19
CA ALA A 94 -4.36 -11.60 -2.40
C ALA A 94 -3.54 -12.36 -1.35
N ALA A 95 -2.34 -12.84 -1.70
CA ALA A 95 -1.50 -13.58 -0.77
C ALA A 95 -1.05 -12.71 0.41
N ILE A 96 -0.70 -11.46 0.16
CA ILE A 96 -0.28 -10.51 1.21
C ILE A 96 -1.49 -10.08 2.06
N ALA A 97 -2.63 -9.78 1.43
CA ALA A 97 -3.87 -9.46 2.14
C ALA A 97 -4.33 -10.60 3.07
N ALA A 98 -4.18 -11.85 2.63
CA ALA A 98 -4.57 -13.04 3.40
C ALA A 98 -3.69 -13.26 4.66
N GLU A 99 -2.45 -12.75 4.69
CA GLU A 99 -1.60 -12.74 5.90
C GLU A 99 -1.93 -11.58 6.86
N GLY A 100 -2.95 -10.78 6.54
CA GLY A 100 -3.41 -9.68 7.37
C GLY A 100 -2.68 -8.35 7.14
N VAL A 101 -1.90 -8.21 6.06
CA VAL A 101 -1.32 -6.92 5.67
C VAL A 101 -2.31 -6.17 4.76
N PRO A 102 -2.74 -4.94 5.13
CA PRO A 102 -3.61 -4.11 4.28
C PRO A 102 -3.03 -3.85 2.89
N VAL A 103 -3.71 -4.34 1.85
CA VAL A 103 -3.38 -4.10 0.44
C VAL A 103 -4.58 -3.51 -0.27
N PHE A 104 -4.38 -2.37 -0.93
CA PHE A 104 -5.37 -1.68 -1.75
C PHE A 104 -4.82 -1.64 -3.18
N ALA A 105 -5.00 -2.74 -3.91
CA ALA A 105 -4.48 -2.87 -5.27
C ALA A 105 -5.15 -4.00 -6.04
N TRP A 106 -5.47 -3.76 -7.31
CA TRP A 106 -5.83 -4.77 -8.31
C TRP A 106 -5.39 -4.36 -9.70
N LYS A 107 -5.33 -5.32 -10.61
CA LYS A 107 -5.02 -5.04 -12.00
C LYS A 107 -6.24 -4.45 -12.72
N GLY A 108 -6.04 -3.30 -13.37
CA GLY A 108 -7.07 -2.61 -14.14
C GLY A 108 -7.93 -1.66 -13.33
N GLU A 109 -7.37 -1.06 -12.27
CA GLU A 109 -7.96 0.08 -11.56
C GLU A 109 -8.31 1.24 -12.52
N THR A 110 -9.37 1.99 -12.21
CA THR A 110 -9.53 3.35 -12.76
C THR A 110 -8.59 4.32 -12.05
N LEU A 111 -8.42 5.54 -12.59
CA LEU A 111 -7.63 6.58 -11.93
C LEU A 111 -8.23 6.97 -10.57
N GLU A 112 -9.55 7.04 -10.45
CA GLU A 112 -10.21 7.31 -9.17
C GLU A 112 -9.94 6.20 -8.15
N GLU A 113 -10.02 4.95 -8.57
CA GLU A 113 -9.74 3.80 -7.71
C GLU A 113 -8.29 3.78 -7.25
N TYR A 114 -7.35 4.10 -8.14
CA TYR A 114 -5.92 4.21 -7.85
C TYR A 114 -5.64 5.25 -6.75
N TRP A 115 -6.19 6.45 -6.91
CA TRP A 115 -6.01 7.53 -5.94
C TRP A 115 -6.75 7.25 -4.61
N ASP A 116 -7.90 6.58 -4.66
CA ASP A 116 -8.61 6.07 -3.47
C ASP A 116 -7.80 5.00 -2.72
N CYS A 117 -7.11 4.12 -3.45
CA CYS A 117 -6.20 3.13 -2.88
C CYS A 117 -4.99 3.80 -2.21
N THR A 118 -4.43 4.83 -2.84
CA THR A 118 -3.33 5.62 -2.28
C THR A 118 -3.75 6.28 -0.96
N MET A 119 -4.93 6.90 -0.90
CA MET A 119 -5.46 7.47 0.35
C MET A 119 -5.70 6.41 1.44
N SER A 120 -6.23 5.24 1.05
CA SER A 120 -6.47 4.11 1.96
C SER A 120 -5.16 3.55 2.55
N ALA A 121 -4.10 3.48 1.74
CA ALA A 121 -2.77 3.05 2.18
C ALA A 121 -2.07 4.10 3.06
N LEU A 122 -2.33 5.40 2.85
CA LEU A 122 -1.81 6.49 3.69
C LEU A 122 -2.48 6.59 5.07
N THR A 123 -3.70 6.09 5.21
CA THR A 123 -4.52 6.32 6.41
C THR A 123 -4.56 5.07 7.27
N TRP A 124 -4.01 5.14 8.49
CA TRP A 124 -4.15 4.07 9.48
C TRP A 124 -5.54 4.10 10.15
N PRO A 125 -6.01 2.99 10.74
CA PRO A 125 -7.33 2.92 11.37
C PRO A 125 -7.59 3.95 12.48
N ASP A 126 -6.54 4.44 13.13
CA ASP A 126 -6.59 5.50 14.14
C ASP A 126 -6.66 6.93 13.54
N GLY A 127 -6.71 7.03 12.21
CA GLY A 127 -6.71 8.29 11.45
C GLY A 127 -5.31 8.92 11.30
N SER A 128 -4.25 8.28 11.79
CA SER A 128 -2.89 8.78 11.62
C SER A 128 -2.28 8.35 10.27
N GLY A 129 -1.20 9.04 9.88
CA GLY A 129 -0.43 8.72 8.69
C GLY A 129 0.79 7.82 8.95
N PRO A 130 1.54 7.46 7.89
CA PRO A 130 2.77 6.68 8.02
C PRO A 130 3.89 7.46 8.71
N HIS A 131 4.81 6.73 9.33
CA HIS A 131 6.11 7.27 9.77
C HIS A 131 7.12 7.29 8.62
N GLN A 132 7.03 6.35 7.68
CA GLN A 132 7.90 6.22 6.52
C GLN A 132 7.11 5.83 5.26
N ILE A 133 7.60 6.26 4.10
CA ILE A 133 7.02 5.96 2.80
C ILE A 133 8.07 5.27 1.94
N VAL A 134 7.67 4.18 1.27
CA VAL A 134 8.40 3.58 0.15
C VAL A 134 7.63 3.96 -1.10
N ASP A 135 8.20 4.83 -1.92
CA ASP A 135 7.52 5.44 -3.07
C ASP A 135 8.25 5.13 -4.37
N ASP A 136 7.50 4.77 -5.41
CA ASP A 136 7.98 4.57 -6.77
C ASP A 136 7.09 5.38 -7.72
N GLY A 137 7.66 6.42 -8.34
CA GLY A 137 6.93 7.41 -9.13
C GLY A 137 6.64 8.70 -8.39
N GLY A 138 6.46 8.66 -7.05
CA GLY A 138 6.32 9.85 -6.21
C GLY A 138 4.88 10.30 -5.94
N ASP A 139 3.89 9.47 -6.26
CA ASP A 139 2.46 9.83 -6.19
C ASP A 139 1.96 9.94 -4.74
N ALA A 140 2.39 9.04 -3.86
CA ALA A 140 2.08 9.14 -2.44
C ALA A 140 2.66 10.42 -1.83
N THR A 141 3.92 10.73 -2.19
CA THR A 141 4.59 11.96 -1.78
C THR A 141 3.85 13.20 -2.31
N LEU A 142 3.47 13.20 -3.59
CA LEU A 142 2.73 14.31 -4.22
C LEU A 142 1.40 14.56 -3.52
N LEU A 143 0.63 13.51 -3.23
CA LEU A 143 -0.68 13.63 -2.59
C LEU A 143 -0.57 14.28 -1.20
N ILE A 144 0.41 13.88 -0.39
CA ILE A 144 0.66 14.48 0.93
C ILE A 144 1.00 15.97 0.79
N HIS A 145 1.93 16.32 -0.10
CA HIS A 145 2.33 17.72 -0.29
C HIS A 145 1.15 18.58 -0.76
N LYS A 146 0.33 18.09 -1.70
CA LYS A 146 -0.87 18.79 -2.15
C LYS A 146 -1.94 18.92 -1.09
N GLY A 147 -2.12 17.91 -0.24
CA GLY A 147 -2.99 18.00 0.94
C GLY A 147 -2.54 19.10 1.91
N VAL A 148 -1.25 19.13 2.25
CA VAL A 148 -0.68 20.16 3.14
C VAL A 148 -0.81 21.56 2.52
N GLU A 149 -0.57 21.72 1.22
CA GLU A 149 -0.79 22.99 0.53
C GLU A 149 -2.25 23.45 0.65
N LEU A 150 -3.21 22.56 0.43
CA LEU A 150 -4.65 22.86 0.53
C LEU A 150 -5.02 23.29 1.96
N GLU A 151 -4.59 22.53 2.98
CA GLU A 151 -4.84 22.87 4.39
C GLU A 151 -4.25 24.23 4.80
N ASN A 152 -3.17 24.66 4.14
CA ASN A 152 -2.54 25.96 4.33
C ASN A 152 -3.13 27.07 3.45
N GLY A 153 -4.29 26.84 2.84
CA GLY A 153 -5.05 27.84 2.09
C GLY A 153 -4.68 27.98 0.62
N SER A 154 -3.99 26.98 0.04
CA SER A 154 -3.79 26.92 -1.41
C SER A 154 -5.14 26.74 -2.12
N ASP A 155 -5.39 27.57 -3.13
CA ASP A 155 -6.58 27.48 -3.99
C ASP A 155 -6.34 26.61 -5.25
N TRP A 156 -5.23 25.86 -5.29
CA TRP A 156 -4.83 25.07 -6.47
C TRP A 156 -5.91 24.06 -6.90
N VAL A 157 -6.65 23.47 -5.96
CA VAL A 157 -7.72 22.50 -6.28
C VAL A 157 -8.87 23.11 -7.09
N ASN A 158 -9.03 24.43 -7.09
CA ASN A 158 -10.04 25.15 -7.88
C ASN A 158 -9.50 25.68 -9.22
N SER A 159 -8.21 25.51 -9.50
CA SER A 159 -7.60 25.89 -10.78
C SER A 159 -7.90 24.87 -11.88
N GLU A 160 -7.83 25.29 -13.15
CA GLU A 160 -7.96 24.41 -14.31
C GLU A 160 -6.92 23.27 -14.24
N SER A 161 -7.36 22.04 -14.52
CA SER A 161 -6.51 20.85 -14.48
C SER A 161 -5.78 20.64 -15.81
N GLY A 162 -4.49 20.35 -15.74
CA GLY A 162 -3.67 20.04 -16.91
C GLY A 162 -3.88 18.62 -17.45
N SER A 163 -4.48 17.72 -16.67
CA SER A 163 -4.81 16.35 -17.06
C SER A 163 -6.07 15.83 -16.34
N GLU A 164 -6.63 14.73 -16.85
CA GLU A 164 -7.71 14.00 -16.18
C GLU A 164 -7.28 13.51 -14.80
N GLU A 165 -6.06 12.97 -14.70
CA GLU A 165 -5.48 12.50 -13.44
C GLU A 165 -5.33 13.64 -12.41
N GLU A 166 -4.88 14.82 -12.84
CA GLU A 166 -4.82 15.99 -11.94
C GLU A 166 -6.20 16.35 -11.41
N GLN A 167 -7.23 16.27 -12.24
CA GLN A 167 -8.61 16.52 -11.80
C GLN A 167 -9.07 15.49 -10.77
N VAL A 168 -8.72 14.21 -10.95
CA VAL A 168 -9.02 13.15 -9.97
C VAL A 168 -8.36 13.44 -8.62
N ILE A 169 -7.08 13.83 -8.61
CA ILE A 169 -6.36 14.20 -7.38
C ILE A 169 -7.03 15.39 -6.68
N LYS A 170 -7.38 16.44 -7.44
CA LYS A 170 -8.07 17.62 -6.88
C LYS A 170 -9.41 17.24 -6.26
N ASN A 171 -10.21 16.44 -6.97
CA ASN A 171 -11.50 15.95 -6.48
C ASN A 171 -11.33 15.11 -5.20
N LEU A 172 -10.30 14.27 -5.15
CA LEU A 172 -9.97 13.46 -3.97
C LEU A 172 -9.66 14.37 -2.77
N LEU A 173 -8.78 15.35 -2.94
CA LEU A 173 -8.38 16.24 -1.85
C LEU A 173 -9.57 17.07 -1.33
N ILE A 174 -10.42 17.57 -2.23
CA ILE A 174 -11.67 18.26 -1.84
C ILE A 174 -12.61 17.35 -1.05
N ARG A 175 -12.65 16.05 -1.37
CA ARG A 175 -13.52 15.09 -0.68
C ARG A 175 -13.11 14.84 0.77
N PHE A 176 -11.83 15.03 1.10
CA PHE A 176 -11.26 14.76 2.44
C PHE A 176 -10.93 16.02 3.24
N HIS A 177 -11.01 17.21 2.64
CA HIS A 177 -10.87 18.51 3.31
C HIS A 177 -12.21 19.00 3.88
#